data_AF-X1V5M6-F1
#
_entry.id   AF-X1V5M6-F1
#
_cell.length_a   1.000
_cell.length_b   1.000
_cell.length_c   1.000
_cell.angle_alpha   90.00
_cell.angle_beta   90.00
_cell.angle_gamma   90.00
#
_symmetry.space_group_name_H-M   'P 1'
#
loop_
_entity.id
_entity.type
_entity.pdbx_description
1 polymer ?
#
loop_
_entity_poly.entity_id
_entity_poly.type
_entity_poly.pdbx_seq_one_letter_code
_entity_poly.pdbx_strand_id
1 'polypeptide(L)'
;SRFALHVLFPTYTREEFIDVCRGFLSRTEQCPPDIADMIGRAIFDYGLGDVRKARGVWHLMTAPAREEVHRVIQLMLKYNPNGHKRTRSTQGSRLPGI
;
A
#
# COMPACT_ATOMS: atom_id res chain seq x y z
N SER A 1 -19.58 -11.71 -24.71
CA SER A 1 -18.21 -11.71 -24.17
C SER A 1 -17.59 -13.08 -24.40
N ARG A 2 -16.41 -13.19 -25.03
CA ARG A 2 -15.74 -14.47 -25.39
C ARG A 2 -14.91 -15.09 -24.26
N PHE A 3 -14.85 -14.46 -23.10
CA PHE A 3 -14.17 -14.99 -21.92
C PHE A 3 -15.22 -15.58 -20.97
N ALA A 4 -15.18 -16.90 -20.80
CA ALA A 4 -16.04 -17.65 -19.87
C ALA A 4 -15.52 -17.62 -18.42
N LEU A 5 -14.30 -17.11 -18.19
CA LEU A 5 -13.69 -16.99 -16.87
C LEU A 5 -13.73 -15.54 -16.40
N HIS A 6 -14.53 -15.26 -15.37
CA HIS A 6 -14.49 -14.02 -14.64
C HIS A 6 -13.50 -14.16 -13.48
N VAL A 7 -12.25 -13.73 -13.68
CA VAL A 7 -11.24 -13.75 -12.62
C VAL A 7 -11.59 -12.68 -11.59
N LEU A 8 -11.86 -13.12 -10.35
CA LEU A 8 -12.00 -12.25 -9.21
C LEU A 8 -10.62 -12.03 -8.60
N PHE A 9 -10.19 -10.77 -8.53
CA PHE A 9 -9.02 -10.35 -7.77
C PHE A 9 -9.50 -9.72 -6.47
N PRO A 10 -9.64 -10.49 -5.38
CA PRO A 10 -10.03 -9.92 -4.10
C PRO A 10 -8.98 -8.89 -3.66
N THR A 11 -9.43 -7.82 -3.02
CA THR A 11 -8.53 -6.89 -2.33
C THR A 11 -7.86 -7.62 -1.19
N TYR A 12 -6.55 -7.45 -1.06
CA TYR A 12 -5.81 -7.97 0.08
C TYR A 12 -6.41 -7.50 1.41
N THR A 13 -6.41 -8.39 2.38
CA THR A 13 -6.48 -8.03 3.78
C THR A 13 -5.26 -7.18 4.16
N ARG A 14 -5.33 -6.54 5.33
CA ARG A 14 -4.22 -5.73 5.84
C ARG A 14 -2.94 -6.56 5.97
N GLU A 15 -3.07 -7.76 6.54
CA GLU A 15 -1.98 -8.69 6.81
C GLU A 15 -1.36 -9.19 5.51
N GLU A 16 -2.19 -9.64 4.56
CA GLU A 16 -1.72 -10.05 3.23
C GLU A 16 -0.98 -8.92 2.52
N PHE A 17 -1.49 -7.69 2.60
CA PHE A 17 -0.83 -6.54 2.00
C PHE A 17 0.55 -6.28 2.64
N ILE A 18 0.64 -6.32 3.96
CA ILE A 18 1.91 -6.13 4.69
C ILE A 18 2.89 -7.23 4.34
N ASP A 19 2.44 -8.49 4.25
CA ASP A 19 3.30 -9.61 3.89
C ASP A 19 3.79 -9.52 2.44
N VAL A 20 2.95 -9.05 1.51
CA VAL A 20 3.38 -8.74 0.14
C VAL A 20 4.43 -7.63 0.13
N CYS A 21 4.22 -6.53 0.87
CA CYS A 21 5.20 -5.46 0.98
C CYS A 21 6.52 -5.94 1.59
N ARG A 22 6.48 -6.71 2.69
CA ARG A 22 7.65 -7.27 3.35
C ARG A 22 8.42 -8.18 2.39
N GLY A 23 7.72 -9.10 1.74
CA GLY A 23 8.31 -10.06 0.82
C GLY A 23 8.85 -9.42 -0.46
N PHE A 24 8.20 -8.39 -0.99
CA PHE A 24 8.68 -7.65 -2.16
C PHE A 24 9.94 -6.85 -1.81
N LEU A 25 9.86 -5.93 -0.84
CA LEU A 25 10.95 -5.01 -0.51
C LEU A 25 12.21 -5.74 -0.01
N SER A 26 12.07 -6.79 0.79
CA SER A 26 13.23 -7.55 1.27
C SER A 26 13.94 -8.31 0.16
N ARG A 27 13.19 -8.96 -0.73
CA ARG A 27 13.77 -9.80 -1.80
C ARG A 27 14.30 -9.02 -2.98
N THR A 28 13.60 -7.97 -3.41
CA THR A 28 13.95 -7.24 -4.63
C THR A 28 14.78 -5.98 -4.37
N GLU A 29 14.60 -5.34 -3.22
CA GLU A 29 15.21 -4.04 -2.91
C GLU A 29 16.19 -4.10 -1.73
N GLN A 30 16.46 -5.30 -1.19
CA GLN A 30 17.36 -5.55 -0.04
C GLN A 30 16.98 -4.71 1.21
N CYS A 31 15.69 -4.38 1.34
CA CYS A 31 15.18 -3.64 2.48
C CYS A 31 15.12 -4.54 3.73
N PRO A 32 15.59 -4.08 4.91
CA PRO A 32 15.43 -4.83 6.15
C PRO A 32 13.95 -5.21 6.43
N PRO A 33 13.66 -6.46 6.85
CA PRO A 33 12.27 -6.92 6.99
C PRO A 33 11.41 -6.10 7.96
N ASP A 34 12.02 -5.57 9.01
CA ASP A 34 11.39 -4.69 10.00
C ASP A 34 11.00 -3.34 9.40
N ILE A 35 11.90 -2.72 8.62
CA ILE A 35 11.60 -1.48 7.88
C ILE A 35 10.53 -1.72 6.81
N ALA A 36 10.62 -2.83 6.08
CA ALA A 36 9.64 -3.19 5.06
C ALA A 36 8.23 -3.41 5.66
N ASP A 37 8.14 -4.04 6.83
CA ASP A 37 6.90 -4.19 7.60
C ASP A 37 6.33 -2.82 8.01
N MET A 38 7.19 -1.94 8.55
CA MET A 38 6.80 -0.58 8.93
C MET A 38 6.25 0.23 7.76
N ILE A 39 6.91 0.17 6.61
CA ILE A 39 6.44 0.83 5.38
C ILE A 39 5.09 0.25 4.95
N GLY A 40 4.96 -1.08 4.90
CA GLY A 40 3.72 -1.76 4.49
C GLY A 40 2.53 -1.36 5.36
N ARG A 41 2.71 -1.36 6.70
CA ARG A 41 1.69 -0.89 7.66
C ARG A 41 1.28 0.54 7.38
N ALA A 42 2.24 1.45 7.26
CA ALA A 42 1.96 2.87 7.05
C ALA A 42 1.21 3.11 5.73
N ILE A 43 1.60 2.45 4.64
CA ILE A 43 0.93 2.60 3.35
C ILE A 43 -0.53 2.15 3.41
N PHE A 44 -0.81 1.01 4.04
CA PHE A 44 -2.17 0.49 4.19
C PHE A 44 -3.01 1.37 5.11
N ASP A 45 -2.51 1.65 6.31
CA ASP A 45 -3.25 2.34 7.38
C ASP A 45 -3.60 3.78 6.99
N TYR A 46 -2.70 4.45 6.27
CA TYR A 46 -2.93 5.81 5.76
C TYR A 46 -3.57 5.84 4.37
N GLY A 47 -3.90 4.69 3.76
CA GLY A 47 -4.53 4.61 2.45
C GLY A 47 -3.71 5.25 1.32
N LEU A 48 -2.38 5.23 1.44
CA LEU A 48 -1.45 5.94 0.54
C LEU A 48 -1.33 5.28 -0.84
N GLY A 49 -1.67 4.00 -0.95
CA GLY A 49 -1.72 3.28 -2.23
C GLY A 49 -1.38 1.81 -2.07
N ASP A 50 -0.62 1.28 -3.04
CA ASP A 50 -0.26 -0.13 -3.12
C ASP A 50 1.26 -0.35 -2.94
N VAL A 51 1.74 -1.56 -3.22
CA VAL A 51 3.15 -1.97 -3.12
C VAL A 51 4.10 -1.02 -3.87
N ARG A 52 3.66 -0.38 -4.95
CA ARG A 52 4.49 0.59 -5.69
C ARG A 52 4.77 1.84 -4.86
N LYS A 53 3.79 2.25 -4.03
CA LYS A 53 3.99 3.36 -3.08
C LYS A 53 4.93 2.96 -1.96
N ALA A 54 4.84 1.72 -1.46
CA ALA A 54 5.81 1.19 -0.50
C ALA A 54 7.25 1.21 -1.04
N ARG A 55 7.44 0.80 -2.30
CA ARG A 55 8.73 0.92 -3.00
C ARG A 55 9.22 2.37 -3.08
N GLY A 56 8.32 3.29 -3.44
CA GLY A 56 8.64 4.71 -3.49
C GLY A 56 9.08 5.27 -2.14
N VAL A 57 8.49 4.82 -1.03
CA VAL A 57 8.96 5.21 0.32
C VAL A 57 10.40 4.79 0.52
N TRP A 58 10.72 3.52 0.27
CA TRP A 58 12.07 2.98 0.43
C TRP A 58 13.11 3.75 -0.37
N HIS A 59 12.82 4.08 -1.64
CA HIS A 59 13.74 4.82 -2.50
C HIS A 59 13.94 6.31 -2.12
N LEU A 60 13.02 6.87 -1.33
CA LEU A 60 13.12 8.25 -0.83
C LEU A 60 13.80 8.34 0.55
N MET A 61 14.02 7.20 1.20
CA MET A 61 14.78 7.12 2.44
C MET A 61 16.27 7.20 2.13
N THR A 62 17.02 7.86 3.00
CA THR A 62 18.49 7.96 2.90
C THR A 62 19.21 6.89 3.71
N ALA A 63 18.53 6.32 4.71
CA ALA A 63 19.03 5.25 5.56
C ALA A 63 17.86 4.33 6.00
N PRO A 64 18.13 3.05 6.33
CA PRO A 64 17.12 2.12 6.86
C PRO A 64 16.80 2.41 8.33
N ALA A 65 16.25 3.59 8.59
CA ALA A 65 15.94 4.08 9.91
C ALA A 65 14.43 4.32 10.07
N ARG A 66 13.91 4.10 11.27
CA ARG A 66 12.50 4.32 11.59
C ARG A 66 12.08 5.77 11.35
N GLU A 67 12.96 6.70 11.67
CA GLU A 67 12.80 8.14 11.52
C GLU A 67 12.63 8.52 10.04
N GLU A 68 13.39 7.86 9.16
CA GLU A 68 13.29 8.06 7.71
C GLU A 68 11.95 7.57 7.16
N VAL A 69 11.45 6.42 7.63
CA VAL A 69 10.09 5.96 7.28
C VAL A 69 9.06 7.03 7.65
N HIS A 70 9.10 7.53 8.89
CA HIS A 70 8.19 8.58 9.35
C HIS A 70 8.30 9.85 8.52
N ARG A 71 9.52 10.34 8.25
CA ARG A 71 9.79 11.54 7.46
C ARG A 71 9.15 11.44 6.08
N VAL A 72 9.36 10.32 5.39
CA VAL A 72 8.85 10.11 4.03
C VAL A 72 7.34 9.91 4.01
N ILE A 73 6.77 9.17 4.97
CA ILE A 73 5.32 9.00 5.08
C ILE A 73 4.62 10.35 5.35
N GLN A 74 5.17 11.18 6.24
CA GLN A 74 4.64 12.53 6.50
C GLN A 74 4.72 13.43 5.27
N LEU A 75 5.82 13.36 4.51
CA LEU A 75 5.95 14.05 3.23
C LEU A 75 4.84 13.61 2.27
N MET A 76 4.63 12.30 2.12
CA MET A 76 3.60 11.77 1.23
C MET A 76 2.20 12.18 1.64
N LEU A 77 1.89 12.17 2.94
CA LEU A 77 0.61 12.63 3.48
C LEU A 77 0.37 14.12 3.17
N LYS A 78 1.36 14.97 3.46
CA LYS A 78 1.28 16.42 3.25
C LYS A 78 1.00 16.79 1.80
N TYR A 79 1.62 16.09 0.86
CA TYR A 79 1.51 16.37 -0.57
C TYR A 79 0.61 15.37 -1.32
N ASN A 80 -0.22 14.61 -0.62
CA ASN A 80 -1.16 13.71 -1.26
C ASN A 80 -2.33 14.52 -1.87
N PRO A 81 -2.44 14.63 -3.21
CA PRO A 81 -3.51 15.42 -3.84
C PRO A 81 -4.90 14.87 -3.54
N ASN A 82 -5.01 13.61 -3.11
CA ASN A 82 -6.25 12.94 -2.77
C ASN A 82 -6.49 12.83 -1.24
N GLY A 83 -5.65 13.46 -0.41
CA GLY A 83 -5.66 13.35 1.05
C GLY A 83 -6.97 13.78 1.73
N HIS A 84 -7.89 14.43 1.01
CA HIS A 84 -9.23 14.80 1.52
C HIS A 84 -10.38 13.93 0.99
N LYS A 85 -10.14 13.01 0.04
CA LYS A 85 -11.22 12.28 -0.66
C LYS A 85 -11.32 10.79 -0.34
N ARG A 86 -10.41 10.23 0.46
CA ARG A 86 -10.39 8.78 0.77
C ARG A 86 -10.63 8.48 2.26
N THR A 87 -11.60 9.13 2.86
CA THR A 87 -12.24 8.59 4.07
C THR A 87 -13.46 7.78 3.62
N ARG A 88 -13.27 6.45 3.55
CA ARG A 88 -14.28 5.38 3.38
C ARG A 88 -15.17 5.38 2.12
N SER A 89 -14.98 4.33 1.32
CA SER A 89 -16.11 3.59 0.75
C SER A 89 -15.93 2.10 1.12
N THR A 90 -16.16 1.81 2.39
CA THR A 90 -16.69 0.51 2.79
C THR A 90 -18.21 0.64 2.72
N GLN A 91 -18.85 -0.27 1.97
CA GLN A 91 -20.29 -0.45 1.73
C GLN A 91 -20.88 0.14 0.43
N GLY A 92 -21.25 -0.80 -0.44
CA GLY A 92 -22.63 -0.92 -0.91
C GLY A 92 -23.00 -0.07 -2.12
N SER A 93 -22.87 -0.64 -3.32
CA SER A 93 -23.81 -0.49 -4.46
C SER A 93 -23.20 -1.10 -5.72
N ARG A 94 -23.40 -2.41 -5.92
CA ARG A 94 -23.55 -2.94 -7.29
C ARG A 94 -24.96 -3.49 -7.35
N LEU A 95 -25.82 -2.74 -8.03
CA LEU A 95 -27.21 -3.12 -8.31
C LEU A 95 -27.24 -4.49 -8.99
N PRO A 96 -28.22 -5.36 -8.69
CA PRO A 96 -28.45 -6.56 -9.49
C PRO A 96 -28.95 -6.09 -10.87
N GLY A 97 -28.12 -6.27 -11.89
CA GLY A 97 -28.54 -6.04 -13.27
C GLY A 97 -29.56 -7.10 -13.67
N ILE A 98 -30.76 -6.64 -14.02
CA ILE A 98 -31.60 -7.28 -15.05
C ILE A 98 -31.21 -6.63 -16.37
#